data_AF-A0A1X2H638-F1
#
_entry.id   AF-A0A1X2H638-F1
#
_cell.length_a   1.000
_cell.length_b   1.000
_cell.length_c   1.000
_cell.angle_alpha   90.00
_cell.angle_beta   90.00
_cell.angle_gamma   90.00
#
_symmetry.space_group_name_H-M   'P 1'
#
loop_
_entity.id
_entity.type
_entity.pdbx_description
1 polymer ?
#
loop_
_entity_poly.entity_id
_entity_poly.type
_entity_poly.pdbx_seq_one_letter_code
_entity_poly.pdbx_strand_id
1 'polypeptide(L)'
;MMLGSMLGTSTDTDQGAYAYVVSTFEHCLTYLGSGSSNGLDWIVDALDTINTFKARHAKLQSIPAVEATVKKVAQHVLQSLRNTPAESLSSQVLQLTSRLQRYARLFDAHEALDTLNVSQTLIALASPLTRHLQRQVDPAVASAFVDALCTTLRSNDDVIERILAVVWYLYSATTSDAIAGAFQAWLQGLTFEQYNHVLVSLAALCDQDQRIATPDQEHVYLSLVSVVVSSYTEAHKGNAMRNSLFYLVPKLSLLAGRTRSVQSLLQILYILVLVSKDKTLTILPIHVSLILSCVLQVSHPTATDRLTLDADQAHAVVEAICHVLQSLLLNHRKEVVSGPLSTMIGVLQSLLHCFRTAHVVVEQAPPKAIPILFAHAPLQCAAPVARVLEHLGQKKFAGASETQHIVAKHAPFLLMEYFAIQQNASLCIMDPALKAALLPGLYSLMDVCGPGDRDLVMTGLENAGKLLYKNFHTEWAENHKYKGQ
;
A
#
# COMPACT_ATOMS: atom_id res chain seq x y z
N MET A 1 30.71 -34.57 -23.92
CA MET A 1 31.96 -34.77 -23.14
C MET A 1 33.24 -34.88 -24.00
N MET A 2 33.22 -34.48 -25.29
CA MET A 2 34.37 -34.60 -26.21
C MET A 2 34.92 -33.26 -26.75
N LEU A 3 34.50 -32.11 -26.20
CA LEU A 3 34.86 -30.77 -26.72
C LEU A 3 35.96 -30.04 -25.91
N GLY A 4 36.47 -30.63 -24.83
CA GLY A 4 37.42 -29.98 -23.92
C GLY A 4 38.89 -30.04 -24.34
N SER A 5 39.27 -30.81 -25.37
CA SER A 5 40.68 -31.13 -25.66
C SER A 5 41.31 -30.40 -26.85
N MET A 6 40.62 -29.47 -27.51
CA MET A 6 41.16 -28.75 -28.69
C MET A 6 41.67 -27.33 -28.42
N LEU A 7 41.60 -26.84 -27.18
CA LEU A 7 42.19 -25.55 -26.79
C LEU A 7 43.64 -25.75 -26.33
N GLY A 8 44.53 -26.09 -27.26
CA GLY A 8 45.96 -26.25 -27.04
C GLY A 8 46.80 -25.24 -27.84
N THR A 9 47.44 -24.32 -27.12
CA THR A 9 48.71 -23.64 -27.45
C THR A 9 48.83 -22.87 -28.79
N SER A 10 48.04 -21.80 -28.95
CA SER A 10 48.35 -20.73 -29.91
C SER A 10 48.08 -19.38 -29.25
N THR A 11 49.04 -18.46 -29.26
CA THR A 11 49.00 -17.14 -28.63
C THR A 11 48.06 -16.13 -29.32
N ASP A 12 47.17 -16.58 -30.20
CA ASP A 12 46.02 -15.83 -30.74
C ASP A 12 44.69 -16.24 -30.05
N THR A 13 44.75 -16.48 -28.73
CA THR A 13 43.65 -17.12 -27.97
C THR A 13 42.34 -16.35 -27.99
N ASP A 14 42.36 -15.03 -28.12
CA ASP A 14 41.15 -14.21 -28.04
C ASP A 14 40.36 -14.22 -29.35
N GLN A 15 41.03 -14.30 -30.50
CA GLN A 15 40.39 -14.28 -31.83
C GLN A 15 39.84 -15.66 -32.20
N GLY A 16 40.56 -16.74 -31.88
CA GLY A 16 40.08 -18.11 -32.06
C GLY A 16 38.90 -18.44 -31.14
N ALA A 17 38.94 -17.95 -29.91
CA ALA A 17 37.81 -18.05 -29.00
C ALA A 17 36.58 -17.26 -29.45
N TYR A 18 36.78 -16.05 -29.94
CA TYR A 18 35.71 -15.24 -30.53
C TYR A 18 35.06 -15.95 -31.72
N ALA A 19 35.87 -16.47 -32.65
CA ALA A 19 35.38 -17.23 -33.80
C ALA A 19 34.60 -18.48 -33.36
N TYR A 20 35.05 -19.17 -32.31
CA TYR A 20 34.35 -20.31 -31.73
C TYR A 20 33.00 -19.93 -31.12
N VAL A 21 32.93 -18.84 -30.35
CA VAL A 21 31.68 -18.34 -29.76
C VAL A 21 30.68 -17.95 -30.84
N VAL A 22 31.12 -17.18 -31.85
CA VAL A 22 30.28 -16.75 -32.97
C VAL A 22 29.80 -17.95 -33.78
N SER A 23 30.70 -18.89 -34.10
CA SER A 23 30.38 -20.14 -34.81
C SER A 23 29.35 -20.98 -34.05
N THR A 24 29.53 -21.15 -32.74
CA THR A 24 28.60 -21.89 -31.89
C THR A 24 27.22 -21.23 -31.90
N PHE A 25 27.17 -19.90 -31.86
CA PHE A 25 25.92 -19.15 -31.91
C PHE A 25 25.23 -19.20 -33.27
N GLU A 26 25.97 -19.05 -34.38
CA GLU A 26 25.43 -19.19 -35.73
C GLU A 26 24.87 -20.60 -35.94
N HIS A 27 25.55 -21.62 -35.41
CA HIS A 27 25.07 -22.99 -35.46
C HIS A 27 23.78 -23.18 -34.65
N CYS A 28 23.69 -22.60 -33.44
CA CYS A 28 22.49 -22.61 -32.63
C CYS A 28 21.32 -21.86 -33.30
N LEU A 29 21.57 -20.69 -33.90
CA LEU A 29 20.58 -19.91 -34.64
C LEU A 29 20.05 -20.67 -35.88
N THR A 30 20.92 -21.38 -36.58
CA THR A 30 20.52 -22.21 -37.72
C THR A 30 19.63 -23.38 -37.28
N TYR A 31 19.93 -23.98 -36.13
CA TYR A 31 19.13 -25.07 -35.53
C TYR A 31 17.81 -24.59 -34.91
N LEU A 32 17.74 -23.34 -34.47
CA LEU A 32 16.50 -22.71 -34.02
C LEU A 32 15.57 -22.40 -35.19
N GLY A 33 16.13 -22.01 -36.34
CA GLY A 33 15.40 -21.82 -37.59
C GLY A 33 14.74 -23.09 -38.11
N SER A 34 15.23 -24.28 -37.71
CA SER A 34 14.65 -25.56 -38.11
C SER A 34 13.47 -26.03 -37.24
N GLY A 35 13.08 -25.26 -36.22
CA GLY A 35 11.93 -25.58 -35.36
C GLY A 35 12.16 -26.73 -34.37
N SER A 36 13.42 -27.10 -34.12
CA SER A 36 13.78 -28.13 -33.14
C SER A 36 13.40 -27.72 -31.72
N SER A 37 12.71 -28.59 -30.98
CA SER A 37 12.38 -28.41 -29.55
C SER A 37 13.61 -28.22 -28.66
N ASN A 38 14.77 -28.68 -29.11
CA ASN A 38 16.04 -28.60 -28.39
C ASN A 38 16.83 -27.34 -28.72
N GLY A 39 16.36 -26.52 -29.67
CA GLY A 39 17.05 -25.29 -30.09
C GLY A 39 17.23 -24.31 -28.94
N LEU A 40 16.28 -24.26 -27.99
CA LEU A 40 16.36 -23.43 -26.80
C LEU A 40 17.42 -23.93 -25.79
N ASP A 41 17.52 -25.23 -25.56
CA ASP A 41 18.57 -25.84 -24.70
C ASP A 41 19.97 -25.55 -25.24
N TRP A 42 20.11 -25.42 -26.57
CA TRP A 42 21.38 -25.08 -27.21
C TRP A 42 21.75 -23.60 -27.07
N ILE A 43 20.76 -22.68 -27.12
CA ILE A 43 21.00 -21.26 -26.75
C ILE A 43 21.46 -21.17 -25.29
N VAL A 44 20.82 -21.96 -24.44
CA VAL A 44 21.07 -22.04 -23.01
C VAL A 44 22.51 -22.48 -22.74
N ASP A 45 22.99 -23.54 -23.40
CA ASP A 45 24.39 -24.00 -23.33
C ASP A 45 25.38 -23.00 -23.96
N ALA A 46 24.99 -22.35 -25.07
CA ALA A 46 25.83 -21.35 -25.71
C ALA A 46 26.02 -20.10 -24.83
N LEU A 47 24.96 -19.64 -24.14
CA LEU A 47 25.04 -18.53 -23.20
C LEU A 47 25.88 -18.86 -21.96
N ASP A 48 25.78 -20.09 -21.41
CA ASP A 48 26.64 -20.53 -20.29
C ASP A 48 28.10 -20.65 -20.72
N THR A 49 28.34 -21.10 -21.95
CA THR A 49 29.69 -21.15 -22.53
C THR A 49 30.29 -19.74 -22.62
N ILE A 50 29.52 -18.72 -23.05
CA ILE A 50 30.01 -17.34 -23.08
C ILE A 50 30.24 -16.78 -21.68
N ASN A 51 29.35 -17.03 -20.72
CA ASN A 51 29.55 -16.58 -19.33
C ASN A 51 30.86 -17.11 -18.75
N THR A 52 31.14 -18.40 -19.00
CA THR A 52 32.38 -19.06 -18.59
C THR A 52 33.60 -18.48 -19.33
N PHE A 53 33.41 -18.10 -20.59
CA PHE A 53 34.46 -17.53 -21.44
C PHE A 53 34.81 -16.08 -21.04
N LYS A 54 33.81 -15.24 -20.80
CA LYS A 54 33.97 -13.83 -20.42
C LYS A 54 34.57 -13.69 -19.02
N ALA A 55 34.22 -14.58 -18.09
CA ALA A 55 34.86 -14.66 -16.77
C ALA A 55 36.38 -14.95 -16.85
N ARG A 56 36.84 -15.56 -17.95
CA ARG A 56 38.26 -15.87 -18.20
C ARG A 56 38.99 -14.81 -19.02
N HIS A 57 38.29 -13.99 -19.80
CA HIS A 57 38.91 -13.05 -20.76
C HIS A 57 38.35 -11.62 -20.61
N ALA A 58 39.01 -10.80 -19.79
CA ALA A 58 38.61 -9.42 -19.45
C ALA A 58 38.65 -8.42 -20.62
N LYS A 59 39.19 -8.78 -21.79
CA LYS A 59 39.40 -7.88 -22.94
C LYS A 59 38.27 -7.86 -23.98
N LEU A 60 37.22 -8.67 -23.84
CA LEU A 60 36.07 -8.72 -24.77
C LEU A 60 35.06 -7.55 -24.56
N GLN A 61 35.56 -6.33 -24.38
CA GLN A 61 34.81 -5.19 -23.80
C GLN A 61 33.90 -4.39 -24.75
N SER A 62 33.93 -4.61 -26.07
CA SER A 62 32.98 -3.96 -26.99
C SER A 62 32.76 -4.79 -28.23
N ILE A 63 31.61 -5.47 -28.34
CA ILE A 63 31.34 -6.32 -29.50
C ILE A 63 29.92 -6.05 -30.01
N PRO A 64 29.79 -5.18 -31.02
CA PRO A 64 28.55 -4.97 -31.78
C PRO A 64 27.93 -6.28 -32.30
N ALA A 65 28.74 -7.32 -32.54
CA ALA A 65 28.26 -8.64 -32.93
C ALA A 65 27.50 -9.38 -31.80
N VAL A 66 27.84 -9.16 -30.52
CA VAL A 66 27.08 -9.73 -29.39
C VAL A 66 25.72 -9.06 -29.29
N GLU A 67 25.66 -7.74 -29.45
CA GLU A 67 24.40 -7.00 -29.49
C GLU A 67 23.50 -7.45 -30.66
N ALA A 68 24.07 -7.58 -31.86
CA ALA A 68 23.36 -8.10 -33.04
C ALA A 68 22.84 -9.52 -32.81
N THR A 69 23.59 -10.34 -32.07
CA THR A 69 23.22 -11.72 -31.74
C THR A 69 22.09 -11.77 -30.71
N VAL A 70 22.15 -10.94 -29.66
CA VAL A 70 21.05 -10.79 -28.70
C VAL A 70 19.77 -10.30 -29.40
N LYS A 71 19.88 -9.33 -30.31
CA LYS A 71 18.76 -8.86 -31.15
C LYS A 71 18.17 -9.99 -32.00
N LYS A 72 19.00 -10.81 -32.66
CA LYS A 72 18.55 -11.97 -33.44
C LYS A 72 17.86 -13.03 -32.56
N VAL A 73 18.42 -13.35 -31.40
CA VAL A 73 17.82 -14.30 -30.45
C VAL A 73 16.48 -13.79 -29.95
N ALA A 74 16.39 -12.52 -29.56
CA ALA A 74 15.13 -11.92 -29.12
C ALA A 74 14.07 -11.94 -30.22
N GLN A 75 14.44 -11.61 -31.46
CA GLN A 75 13.53 -11.69 -32.62
C GLN A 75 13.07 -13.13 -32.88
N HIS A 76 13.96 -14.12 -32.78
CA HIS A 76 13.61 -15.52 -32.98
C HIS A 76 12.69 -16.05 -31.88
N VAL A 77 12.92 -15.63 -30.64
CA VAL A 77 12.06 -15.97 -29.50
C VAL A 77 10.69 -15.33 -29.64
N LEU A 78 10.62 -14.07 -30.09
CA LEU A 78 9.36 -13.40 -30.44
C LEU A 78 8.60 -14.16 -31.54
N GLN A 79 9.30 -14.61 -32.58
CA GLN A 79 8.71 -15.39 -33.68
C GLN A 79 8.22 -16.75 -33.18
N SER A 80 8.97 -17.41 -32.30
CA SER A 80 8.62 -18.71 -31.71
C SER A 80 7.43 -18.60 -30.76
N LEU A 81 7.38 -17.54 -29.94
CA LEU A 81 6.22 -17.19 -29.11
C LEU A 81 4.94 -17.00 -29.92
N ARG A 82 5.04 -16.49 -31.15
CA ARG A 82 3.87 -16.31 -32.02
C ARG A 82 3.34 -17.61 -32.62
N ASN A 83 4.20 -18.62 -32.78
CA ASN A 83 3.92 -19.80 -33.60
C ASN A 83 3.69 -21.10 -32.81
N THR A 84 3.94 -21.11 -31.49
CA THR A 84 4.00 -22.36 -30.70
C THR A 84 2.83 -22.46 -29.71
N PRO A 85 2.20 -23.64 -29.54
CA PRO A 85 1.07 -23.83 -28.61
C PRO A 85 1.45 -23.62 -27.14
N ALA A 86 0.46 -23.25 -26.32
CA ALA A 86 0.68 -22.52 -25.08
C ALA A 86 1.31 -23.26 -23.91
N GLU A 87 1.16 -24.58 -23.88
CA GLU A 87 1.50 -25.40 -22.72
C GLU A 87 3.01 -25.72 -22.60
N SER A 88 3.79 -25.59 -23.68
CA SER A 88 5.23 -25.91 -23.67
C SER A 88 6.16 -24.70 -23.49
N LEU A 89 5.66 -23.47 -23.59
CA LEU A 89 6.52 -22.27 -23.64
C LEU A 89 6.84 -21.63 -22.29
N SER A 90 5.99 -21.78 -21.28
CA SER A 90 6.08 -20.98 -20.05
C SER A 90 7.42 -21.16 -19.31
N SER A 91 7.89 -22.41 -19.18
CA SER A 91 9.17 -22.73 -18.54
C SER A 91 10.38 -22.24 -19.35
N GLN A 92 10.36 -22.44 -20.67
CA GLN A 92 11.49 -22.10 -21.55
C GLN A 92 11.64 -20.58 -21.73
N VAL A 93 10.53 -19.86 -21.82
CA VAL A 93 10.50 -18.39 -21.90
C VAL A 93 11.00 -17.74 -20.62
N LEU A 94 10.65 -18.31 -19.45
CA LEU A 94 11.18 -17.87 -18.17
C LEU A 94 12.67 -18.13 -18.01
N GLN A 95 13.14 -19.33 -18.38
CA GLN A 95 14.57 -19.65 -18.37
C GLN A 95 15.33 -18.71 -19.29
N LEU A 96 14.79 -18.40 -20.46
CA LEU A 96 15.42 -17.50 -21.41
C LEU A 96 15.41 -16.05 -20.90
N THR A 97 14.31 -15.58 -20.30
CA THR A 97 14.21 -14.23 -19.73
C THR A 97 15.15 -14.08 -18.53
N SER A 98 15.17 -15.06 -17.62
CA SER A 98 16.10 -15.15 -16.47
C SER A 98 17.57 -15.16 -16.90
N ARG A 99 17.89 -15.87 -17.98
CA ARG A 99 19.27 -15.95 -18.50
C ARG A 99 19.67 -14.70 -19.29
N LEU A 100 18.78 -14.12 -20.10
CA LEU A 100 18.97 -12.80 -20.72
C LEU A 100 19.20 -11.72 -19.66
N GLN A 101 18.51 -11.80 -18.52
CA GLN A 101 18.70 -10.96 -17.34
C GLN A 101 20.08 -11.17 -16.69
N ARG A 102 20.50 -12.41 -16.44
CA ARG A 102 21.87 -12.70 -15.96
C ARG A 102 22.91 -12.11 -16.89
N TYR A 103 22.65 -12.20 -18.20
CA TYR A 103 23.49 -11.61 -19.23
C TYR A 103 23.51 -10.09 -19.13
N ALA A 104 22.36 -9.40 -19.05
CA ALA A 104 22.28 -7.95 -18.92
C ALA A 104 23.03 -7.41 -17.69
N ARG A 105 22.93 -8.09 -16.53
CA ARG A 105 23.69 -7.75 -15.31
C ARG A 105 25.21 -7.85 -15.48
N LEU A 106 25.71 -8.71 -16.37
CA LEU A 106 27.13 -8.84 -16.70
C LEU A 106 27.63 -7.73 -17.65
N PHE A 107 26.73 -6.87 -18.15
CA PHE A 107 27.07 -5.71 -18.97
C PHE A 107 26.81 -4.38 -18.26
N ASP A 108 25.93 -4.32 -17.26
CA ASP A 108 25.71 -3.13 -16.41
C ASP A 108 26.97 -2.66 -15.66
N ALA A 109 28.03 -3.48 -15.63
CA ALA A 109 29.35 -3.11 -15.10
C ALA A 109 30.16 -2.18 -16.04
N HIS A 110 29.77 -2.00 -17.30
CA HIS A 110 30.47 -1.14 -18.27
C HIS A 110 29.50 -0.35 -19.16
N GLU A 111 29.71 0.97 -19.26
CA GLU A 111 28.91 2.00 -19.98
C GLU A 111 28.60 1.73 -21.47
N ALA A 112 29.03 0.60 -22.04
CA ALA A 112 29.05 0.39 -23.49
C ALA A 112 27.82 -0.34 -24.08
N LEU A 113 26.86 -0.79 -23.26
CA LEU A 113 25.62 -1.35 -23.79
C LEU A 113 24.52 -0.29 -23.76
N ASP A 114 23.87 -0.10 -24.90
CA ASP A 114 22.69 0.74 -25.05
C ASP A 114 21.52 0.12 -24.24
N THR A 115 21.48 0.42 -22.94
CA THR A 115 20.46 -0.01 -21.97
C THR A 115 19.05 0.37 -22.45
N LEU A 116 18.93 1.41 -23.27
CA LEU A 116 17.69 1.77 -23.96
C LEU A 116 17.27 0.68 -24.96
N ASN A 117 18.17 0.17 -25.79
CA ASN A 117 17.86 -0.89 -26.76
C ASN A 117 17.50 -2.22 -26.07
N VAL A 118 18.20 -2.61 -25.00
CA VAL A 118 17.88 -3.84 -24.25
C VAL A 118 16.54 -3.70 -23.52
N SER A 119 16.28 -2.57 -22.87
CA SER A 119 14.98 -2.32 -22.24
C SER A 119 13.86 -2.32 -23.28
N GLN A 120 14.02 -1.64 -24.42
CA GLN A 120 13.06 -1.67 -25.54
C GLN A 120 12.80 -3.09 -26.05
N THR A 121 13.83 -3.94 -26.12
CA THR A 121 13.69 -5.34 -26.57
C THR A 121 12.95 -6.20 -25.54
N LEU A 122 13.27 -6.07 -24.24
CA LEU A 122 12.54 -6.74 -23.17
C LEU A 122 11.07 -6.30 -23.09
N ILE A 123 10.80 -5.02 -23.38
CA ILE A 123 9.44 -4.48 -23.47
C ILE A 123 8.70 -5.01 -24.70
N ALA A 124 9.39 -5.11 -25.84
CA ALA A 124 8.84 -5.73 -27.03
C ALA A 124 8.51 -7.22 -26.81
N LEU A 125 9.27 -7.91 -25.95
CA LEU A 125 9.00 -9.27 -25.47
C LEU A 125 7.85 -9.33 -24.47
N ALA A 126 7.71 -8.33 -23.61
CA ALA A 126 6.62 -8.26 -22.64
C ALA A 126 5.26 -8.28 -23.35
N SER A 127 5.04 -7.52 -24.43
CA SER A 127 3.70 -7.44 -25.07
C SER A 127 3.13 -8.79 -25.57
N PRO A 128 3.89 -9.65 -26.31
CA PRO A 128 3.46 -11.01 -26.63
C PRO A 128 3.37 -11.94 -25.42
N LEU A 129 4.29 -11.84 -24.45
CA LEU A 129 4.21 -12.62 -23.21
C LEU A 129 2.95 -12.30 -22.42
N THR A 130 2.63 -11.03 -22.29
CA THR A 130 1.43 -10.50 -21.65
C THR A 130 0.19 -11.09 -22.34
N ARG A 131 0.18 -11.12 -23.67
CA ARG A 131 -0.88 -11.74 -24.50
C ARG A 131 -0.94 -13.27 -24.38
N HIS A 132 0.17 -13.90 -24.02
CA HIS A 132 0.25 -15.33 -23.77
C HIS A 132 -0.28 -15.68 -22.38
N LEU A 133 0.21 -14.96 -21.37
CA LEU A 133 -0.24 -15.05 -19.98
C LEU A 133 -1.75 -14.81 -19.91
N GLN A 134 -2.32 -13.89 -20.73
CA GLN A 134 -3.79 -13.71 -20.87
C GLN A 134 -4.59 -14.99 -21.05
N ARG A 135 -4.01 -16.03 -21.67
CA ARG A 135 -4.73 -17.26 -22.00
C ARG A 135 -4.60 -18.33 -20.92
N GLN A 136 -3.49 -18.36 -20.18
CA GLN A 136 -3.20 -19.32 -19.12
C GLN A 136 -2.17 -18.70 -18.15
N VAL A 137 -2.61 -17.86 -17.20
CA VAL A 137 -1.66 -17.29 -16.23
C VAL A 137 -1.40 -18.31 -15.12
N ASP A 138 -0.27 -19.00 -15.20
CA ASP A 138 0.29 -19.69 -14.03
C ASP A 138 0.87 -18.62 -13.08
N PRO A 139 0.37 -18.49 -11.84
CA PRO A 139 0.87 -17.52 -10.86
C PRO A 139 2.37 -17.64 -10.57
N ALA A 140 2.92 -18.85 -10.60
CA ALA A 140 4.35 -19.08 -10.38
C ALA A 140 5.16 -18.53 -11.55
N VAL A 141 4.65 -18.68 -12.77
CA VAL A 141 5.30 -18.17 -13.98
C VAL A 141 5.27 -16.65 -14.02
N ALA A 142 4.12 -16.05 -13.69
CA ALA A 142 3.97 -14.60 -13.63
C ALA A 142 4.88 -13.99 -12.55
N SER A 143 4.99 -14.61 -11.37
CA SER A 143 5.88 -14.16 -10.30
C SER A 143 7.36 -14.21 -10.72
N ALA A 144 7.83 -15.31 -11.31
CA ALA A 144 9.20 -15.42 -11.79
C ALA A 144 9.53 -14.41 -12.91
N PHE A 145 8.56 -14.11 -13.76
CA PHE A 145 8.72 -13.07 -14.79
C PHE A 145 8.79 -11.67 -14.17
N VAL A 146 7.94 -11.35 -13.19
CA VAL A 146 7.99 -10.07 -12.47
C VAL A 146 9.31 -9.92 -11.74
N ASP A 147 9.77 -10.95 -11.01
CA ASP A 147 11.07 -10.94 -10.34
C ASP A 147 12.19 -10.66 -11.36
N ALA A 148 12.21 -11.38 -12.49
CA ALA A 148 13.18 -11.17 -13.55
C ALA A 148 13.14 -9.74 -14.14
N LEU A 149 11.95 -9.22 -14.43
CA LEU A 149 11.76 -7.88 -14.98
C LEU A 149 12.27 -6.81 -14.02
N CYS A 150 11.77 -6.85 -12.78
CA CYS A 150 12.11 -5.94 -11.69
C CYS A 150 13.61 -5.89 -11.44
N THR A 151 14.24 -7.06 -11.36
CA THR A 151 15.66 -7.17 -11.06
C THR A 151 16.59 -6.83 -12.23
N THR A 152 16.08 -6.82 -13.47
CA THR A 152 16.84 -6.41 -14.67
C THR A 152 16.85 -4.91 -14.84
N LEU A 153 15.72 -4.25 -14.53
CA LEU A 153 15.48 -2.86 -14.91
C LEU A 153 15.63 -1.91 -13.71
N ARG A 154 16.38 -2.34 -12.69
CA ARG A 154 16.60 -1.61 -11.44
C ARG A 154 17.44 -0.34 -11.61
N SER A 155 18.07 -0.10 -12.75
CA SER A 155 19.00 1.03 -12.95
C SER A 155 18.43 2.23 -13.72
N ASN A 156 17.20 2.16 -14.27
CA ASN A 156 16.69 3.20 -15.17
C ASN A 156 15.28 3.71 -14.77
N ASP A 157 15.19 5.01 -14.46
CA ASP A 157 13.96 5.68 -14.03
C ASP A 157 12.86 5.65 -15.11
N ASP A 158 13.22 5.76 -16.38
CA ASP A 158 12.27 5.73 -17.52
C ASP A 158 11.55 4.38 -17.66
N VAL A 159 12.04 3.36 -16.96
CA VAL A 159 11.52 1.99 -17.05
C VAL A 159 10.57 1.67 -15.90
N ILE A 160 10.59 2.44 -14.81
CA ILE A 160 9.75 2.22 -13.63
C ILE A 160 8.26 2.20 -13.99
N GLU A 161 7.79 3.18 -14.78
CA GLU A 161 6.39 3.23 -15.22
C GLU A 161 5.97 1.99 -16.01
N ARG A 162 6.89 1.45 -16.80
CA ARG A 162 6.66 0.26 -17.63
C ARG A 162 6.63 -1.00 -16.78
N ILE A 163 7.52 -1.12 -15.80
CA ILE A 163 7.49 -2.21 -14.81
C ILE A 163 6.16 -2.16 -14.06
N LEU A 164 5.75 -0.99 -13.58
CA LEU A 164 4.46 -0.82 -12.91
C LEU A 164 3.28 -1.21 -13.80
N ALA A 165 3.28 -0.84 -15.08
CA ALA A 165 2.23 -1.25 -16.01
C ALA A 165 2.17 -2.79 -16.18
N VAL A 166 3.32 -3.46 -16.24
CA VAL A 166 3.40 -4.93 -16.34
C VAL A 166 2.96 -5.60 -15.05
N VAL A 167 3.46 -5.13 -13.89
CA VAL A 167 3.06 -5.64 -12.57
C VAL A 167 1.57 -5.46 -12.37
N TRP A 168 1.04 -4.25 -12.65
CA TRP A 168 -0.39 -3.98 -12.61
C TRP A 168 -1.17 -4.97 -13.43
N TYR A 169 -0.76 -5.16 -14.67
CA TYR A 169 -1.42 -6.04 -15.60
C TYR A 169 -1.45 -7.50 -15.09
N LEU A 170 -0.31 -8.03 -14.68
CA LEU A 170 -0.18 -9.41 -14.23
C LEU A 170 -0.89 -9.65 -12.90
N TYR A 171 -0.83 -8.67 -12.00
CA TYR A 171 -1.57 -8.70 -10.74
C TYR A 171 -3.07 -8.63 -10.99
N SER A 172 -3.54 -7.80 -11.93
CA SER A 172 -4.95 -7.77 -12.34
C SER A 172 -5.44 -9.11 -12.90
N ALA A 173 -4.56 -9.86 -13.57
CA ALA A 173 -4.92 -11.13 -14.19
C ALA A 173 -4.92 -12.32 -13.21
N THR A 174 -4.26 -12.22 -12.05
CA THR A 174 -4.04 -13.37 -11.16
C THR A 174 -4.35 -13.14 -9.69
N THR A 175 -4.29 -11.89 -9.22
CA THR A 175 -4.35 -11.53 -7.79
C THR A 175 -3.45 -12.42 -6.91
N SER A 176 -2.24 -12.71 -7.40
CA SER A 176 -1.33 -13.69 -6.78
C SER A 176 -0.40 -13.05 -5.73
N ASP A 177 -0.38 -13.63 -4.53
CA ASP A 177 0.57 -13.29 -3.47
C ASP A 177 2.03 -13.46 -3.90
N ALA A 178 2.30 -14.39 -4.82
CA ALA A 178 3.66 -14.59 -5.35
C ALA A 178 4.12 -13.39 -6.19
N ILE A 179 3.21 -12.71 -6.89
CA ILE A 179 3.53 -11.47 -7.62
C ILE A 179 3.73 -10.33 -6.64
N ALA A 180 2.88 -10.22 -5.62
CA ALA A 180 3.05 -9.22 -4.55
C ALA A 180 4.42 -9.39 -3.85
N GLY A 181 4.83 -10.62 -3.55
CA GLY A 181 6.12 -10.94 -2.94
C GLY A 181 7.31 -10.57 -3.83
N ALA A 182 7.27 -10.89 -5.13
CA ALA A 182 8.30 -10.49 -6.08
C ALA A 182 8.39 -8.96 -6.22
N PHE A 183 7.24 -8.28 -6.29
CA PHE A 183 7.17 -6.83 -6.34
C PHE A 183 7.72 -6.19 -5.06
N GLN A 184 7.37 -6.72 -3.89
CA GLN A 184 7.91 -6.29 -2.59
C GLN A 184 9.44 -6.42 -2.53
N ALA A 185 9.98 -7.56 -2.94
CA ALA A 185 11.42 -7.79 -2.96
C ALA A 185 12.16 -6.78 -3.88
N TRP A 186 11.55 -6.44 -5.02
CA TRP A 186 12.07 -5.39 -5.90
C TRP A 186 12.08 -4.02 -5.23
N LEU A 187 10.95 -3.62 -4.64
CA LEU A 187 10.78 -2.34 -3.97
C LEU A 187 11.81 -2.15 -2.87
N GLN A 188 12.07 -3.20 -2.06
CA GLN A 188 13.07 -3.19 -1.01
C GLN A 188 14.51 -2.99 -1.52
N GLY A 189 14.76 -3.28 -2.81
CA GLY A 189 16.03 -3.01 -3.46
C GLY A 189 16.14 -1.62 -4.08
N LEU A 190 15.07 -0.85 -4.22
CA LEU A 190 15.17 0.42 -4.92
C LEU A 190 16.03 1.45 -4.18
N THR A 191 16.64 2.38 -4.92
CA THR A 191 17.17 3.59 -4.30
C THR A 191 16.03 4.47 -3.81
N PHE A 192 16.34 5.46 -2.97
CA PHE A 192 15.35 6.43 -2.51
C PHE A 192 14.63 7.15 -3.66
N GLU A 193 15.37 7.57 -4.69
CA GLU A 193 14.83 8.30 -5.84
C GLU A 193 13.89 7.42 -6.67
N GLN A 194 14.30 6.18 -6.93
CA GLN A 194 13.51 5.19 -7.67
C GLN A 194 12.23 4.80 -6.92
N TYR A 195 12.32 4.59 -5.61
CA TYR A 195 11.17 4.29 -4.77
C TYR A 195 10.18 5.47 -4.75
N ASN A 196 10.69 6.70 -4.69
CA ASN A 196 9.85 7.91 -4.82
C ASN A 196 9.19 7.99 -6.19
N HIS A 197 9.90 7.67 -7.27
CA HIS A 197 9.33 7.62 -8.62
C HIS A 197 8.20 6.58 -8.69
N VAL A 198 8.38 5.37 -8.13
CA VAL A 198 7.31 4.37 -8.03
C VAL A 198 6.06 4.94 -7.35
N LEU A 199 6.21 5.64 -6.23
CA LEU A 199 5.09 6.24 -5.51
C LEU A 199 4.37 7.32 -6.34
N VAL A 200 5.11 8.18 -7.02
CA VAL A 200 4.54 9.22 -7.90
C VAL A 200 3.82 8.59 -9.08
N SER A 201 4.42 7.62 -9.75
CA SER A 201 3.81 6.91 -10.88
C SER A 201 2.55 6.15 -10.44
N LEU A 202 2.54 5.50 -9.27
CA LEU A 202 1.34 4.88 -8.72
C LEU A 202 0.25 5.91 -8.40
N ALA A 203 0.59 7.07 -7.86
CA ALA A 203 -0.39 8.13 -7.64
C ALA A 203 -0.97 8.65 -8.96
N ALA A 204 -0.13 8.79 -10.00
CA ALA A 204 -0.54 9.21 -11.34
C ALA A 204 -1.43 8.17 -12.06
N LEU A 205 -1.29 6.88 -11.77
CA LEU A 205 -2.20 5.85 -12.29
C LEU A 205 -3.64 6.07 -11.82
N CYS A 206 -3.84 6.65 -10.64
CA CYS A 206 -5.18 6.97 -10.14
C CYS A 206 -5.83 8.15 -10.88
N ASP A 207 -5.04 9.07 -11.43
CA ASP A 207 -5.54 10.23 -12.20
C ASP A 207 -6.06 9.87 -13.58
N GLN A 208 -5.67 8.70 -14.09
CA GLN A 208 -6.20 8.17 -15.33
C GLN A 208 -7.54 7.51 -15.01
N ASP A 209 -8.58 8.32 -14.74
CA ASP A 209 -9.91 7.88 -14.26
C ASP A 209 -10.53 6.70 -15.01
N GLN A 210 -10.14 6.47 -16.27
CA GLN A 210 -10.57 5.31 -17.06
C GLN A 210 -9.98 3.96 -16.59
N ARG A 211 -8.86 3.97 -15.86
CA ARG A 211 -8.14 2.75 -15.43
C ARG A 211 -8.63 2.15 -14.12
N ILE A 212 -9.35 2.92 -13.30
CA ILE A 212 -9.93 2.47 -12.03
C ILE A 212 -11.45 2.70 -12.10
N ALA A 213 -12.07 2.09 -13.10
CA ALA A 213 -13.49 2.19 -13.34
C ALA A 213 -14.27 1.03 -12.70
N THR A 214 -13.62 -0.12 -12.50
CA THR A 214 -14.25 -1.32 -11.93
C THR A 214 -13.77 -1.61 -10.51
N PRO A 215 -14.59 -2.29 -9.68
CA PRO A 215 -14.18 -2.72 -8.34
C PRO A 215 -12.91 -3.58 -8.33
N ASP A 216 -12.73 -4.43 -9.34
CA ASP A 216 -11.53 -5.28 -9.47
C ASP A 216 -10.26 -4.44 -9.71
N GLN A 217 -10.34 -3.42 -10.56
CA GLN A 217 -9.23 -2.49 -10.79
C GLN A 217 -8.91 -1.67 -9.54
N GLU A 218 -9.94 -1.28 -8.78
CA GLU A 218 -9.77 -0.62 -7.49
C GLU A 218 -9.05 -1.52 -6.48
N HIS A 219 -9.45 -2.79 -6.40
CA HIS A 219 -8.79 -3.75 -5.52
C HIS A 219 -7.32 -3.98 -5.91
N VAL A 220 -7.02 -4.09 -7.21
CA VAL A 220 -5.64 -4.18 -7.70
C VAL A 220 -4.83 -2.94 -7.31
N TYR A 221 -5.38 -1.75 -7.55
CA TYR A 221 -4.75 -0.49 -7.16
C TYR A 221 -4.37 -0.48 -5.69
N LEU A 222 -5.36 -0.72 -4.83
CA LEU A 222 -5.19 -0.68 -3.37
C LEU A 222 -4.23 -1.77 -2.89
N SER A 223 -4.22 -2.93 -3.54
CA SER A 223 -3.27 -4.00 -3.22
C SER A 223 -1.84 -3.60 -3.55
N LEU A 224 -1.60 -3.02 -4.72
CA LEU A 224 -0.27 -2.53 -5.09
C LEU A 224 0.19 -1.37 -4.21
N VAL A 225 -0.71 -0.43 -3.89
CA VAL A 225 -0.42 0.64 -2.92
C VAL A 225 -0.06 0.05 -1.57
N SER A 226 -0.83 -0.92 -1.08
CA SER A 226 -0.55 -1.60 0.20
C SER A 226 0.82 -2.29 0.18
N VAL A 227 1.17 -2.97 -0.92
CA VAL A 227 2.50 -3.58 -1.09
C VAL A 227 3.58 -2.50 -1.06
N VAL A 228 3.42 -1.39 -1.78
CA VAL A 228 4.40 -0.30 -1.74
C VAL A 228 4.56 0.27 -0.33
N VAL A 229 3.47 0.67 0.32
CA VAL A 229 3.51 1.25 1.67
C VAL A 229 4.12 0.28 2.69
N SER A 230 3.87 -1.03 2.57
CA SER A 230 4.43 -2.05 3.48
C SER A 230 5.86 -2.48 3.13
N SER A 231 6.32 -2.26 1.90
CA SER A 231 7.69 -2.59 1.44
C SER A 231 8.72 -1.51 1.79
N TYR A 232 8.30 -0.50 2.52
CA TYR A 232 9.15 0.61 2.94
C TYR A 232 10.28 0.14 3.87
N THR A 233 11.52 0.49 3.55
CA THR A 233 12.72 0.13 4.34
C THR A 233 13.31 1.36 5.02
N GLU A 234 14.23 1.15 5.98
CA GLU A 234 15.00 2.25 6.58
C GLU A 234 15.75 3.09 5.55
N ALA A 235 16.20 2.50 4.44
CA ALA A 235 16.88 3.24 3.37
C ALA A 235 15.96 4.20 2.62
N HIS A 236 14.65 3.94 2.64
CA HIS A 236 13.64 4.83 2.06
C HIS A 236 13.16 5.90 3.06
N LYS A 237 13.63 5.86 4.32
CA LYS A 237 13.23 6.78 5.41
C LYS A 237 13.66 8.20 5.14
N GLY A 238 12.68 9.10 5.05
CA GLY A 238 12.93 10.53 4.85
C GLY A 238 11.87 11.23 4.02
N ASN A 239 12.32 12.20 3.21
CA ASN A 239 11.45 13.12 2.49
C ASN A 239 10.62 12.48 1.36
N ALA A 240 10.99 11.31 0.83
CA ALA A 240 10.27 10.67 -0.28
C ALA A 240 8.85 10.29 0.16
N MET A 241 8.72 9.39 1.14
CA MET A 241 7.40 8.98 1.62
C MET A 241 6.60 10.19 2.12
N ARG A 242 7.26 11.12 2.82
CA ARG A 242 6.66 12.38 3.26
C ARG A 242 6.02 13.15 2.09
N ASN A 243 6.75 13.33 0.98
CA ASN A 243 6.23 14.01 -0.20
C ASN A 243 5.17 13.17 -0.91
N SER A 244 5.35 11.86 -0.98
CA SER A 244 4.40 10.93 -1.57
C SER A 244 3.05 10.92 -0.86
N LEU A 245 2.99 11.18 0.45
CA LEU A 245 1.72 11.29 1.18
C LEU A 245 0.82 12.42 0.65
N PHE A 246 1.38 13.51 0.12
CA PHE A 246 0.60 14.57 -0.53
C PHE A 246 -0.08 14.10 -1.81
N TYR A 247 0.46 13.09 -2.47
CA TYR A 247 -0.14 12.54 -3.67
C TYR A 247 -1.06 11.37 -3.32
N LEU A 248 -0.59 10.44 -2.49
CA LEU A 248 -1.28 9.19 -2.21
C LEU A 248 -2.57 9.40 -1.39
N VAL A 249 -2.50 10.15 -0.28
CA VAL A 249 -3.64 10.27 0.65
C VAL A 249 -4.85 10.95 -0.01
N PRO A 250 -4.71 12.04 -0.80
CA PRO A 250 -5.83 12.57 -1.55
C PRO A 250 -6.45 11.59 -2.53
N LYS A 251 -5.66 10.74 -3.21
CA LYS A 251 -6.21 9.69 -4.09
C LYS A 251 -6.99 8.65 -3.30
N LEU A 252 -6.46 8.18 -2.18
CA LEU A 252 -7.17 7.28 -1.27
C LEU A 252 -8.48 7.92 -0.77
N SER A 253 -8.46 9.23 -0.49
CA SER A 253 -9.65 9.99 -0.09
C SER A 253 -10.71 10.06 -1.19
N LEU A 254 -10.30 10.30 -2.43
CA LEU A 254 -11.19 10.26 -3.60
C LEU A 254 -11.76 8.86 -3.82
N LEU A 255 -10.94 7.80 -3.69
CA LEU A 255 -11.39 6.41 -3.77
C LEU A 255 -12.40 6.09 -2.67
N ALA A 256 -12.14 6.47 -1.43
CA ALA A 256 -13.08 6.29 -0.31
C ALA A 256 -14.42 7.01 -0.56
N GLY A 257 -14.37 8.20 -1.18
CA GLY A 257 -15.55 8.98 -1.55
C GLY A 257 -16.37 8.42 -2.70
N ARG A 258 -15.83 7.51 -3.53
CA ARG A 258 -16.54 6.93 -4.70
C ARG A 258 -16.78 5.43 -4.63
N THR A 259 -16.00 4.71 -3.83
CA THR A 259 -16.05 3.25 -3.77
C THR A 259 -17.44 2.75 -3.37
N ARG A 260 -17.82 1.61 -3.94
CA ARG A 260 -19.02 0.83 -3.61
C ARG A 260 -18.68 -0.51 -2.97
N SER A 261 -17.39 -0.77 -2.76
CA SER A 261 -16.90 -2.01 -2.15
C SER A 261 -16.45 -1.74 -0.72
N VAL A 262 -17.05 -2.45 0.23
CA VAL A 262 -16.65 -2.42 1.65
C VAL A 262 -15.23 -2.93 1.82
N GLN A 263 -14.83 -3.94 1.04
CA GLN A 263 -13.47 -4.48 1.08
C GLN A 263 -12.44 -3.43 0.64
N SER A 264 -12.73 -2.68 -0.42
CA SER A 264 -11.85 -1.58 -0.86
C SER A 264 -11.77 -0.48 0.19
N LEU A 265 -12.89 -0.13 0.82
CA LEU A 265 -12.92 0.83 1.93
C LEU A 265 -12.04 0.37 3.11
N LEU A 266 -12.16 -0.88 3.54
CA LEU A 266 -11.34 -1.46 4.60
C LEU A 266 -9.86 -1.48 4.23
N GLN A 267 -9.54 -1.77 2.96
CA GLN A 267 -8.17 -1.75 2.45
C GLN A 267 -7.59 -0.32 2.44
N ILE A 268 -8.39 0.70 2.09
CA ILE A 268 -7.98 2.10 2.22
C ILE A 268 -7.65 2.45 3.68
N LEU A 269 -8.55 2.11 4.62
CA LEU A 269 -8.31 2.36 6.04
C LEU A 269 -7.07 1.62 6.55
N TYR A 270 -6.85 0.38 6.11
CA TYR A 270 -5.65 -0.40 6.43
C TYR A 270 -4.37 0.29 5.93
N ILE A 271 -4.36 0.82 4.71
CA ILE A 271 -3.22 1.60 4.18
C ILE A 271 -2.97 2.84 5.05
N LEU A 272 -4.02 3.55 5.47
CA LEU A 272 -3.87 4.68 6.39
C LEU A 272 -3.30 4.27 7.75
N VAL A 273 -3.67 3.09 8.27
CA VAL A 273 -3.07 2.52 9.48
C VAL A 273 -1.59 2.26 9.26
N LEU A 274 -1.19 1.63 8.16
CA LEU A 274 0.22 1.37 7.86
C LEU A 274 1.05 2.66 7.84
N VAL A 275 0.55 3.70 7.17
CA VAL A 275 1.20 5.02 7.14
C VAL A 275 1.27 5.64 8.53
N SER A 276 0.21 5.55 9.34
CA SER A 276 0.15 6.20 10.65
C SER A 276 0.86 5.41 11.76
N LYS A 277 1.20 4.15 11.52
CA LYS A 277 1.84 3.27 12.51
C LYS A 277 3.35 3.49 12.60
N ASP A 278 3.97 3.94 11.52
CA ASP A 278 5.42 4.11 11.47
C ASP A 278 5.88 5.44 12.09
N LYS A 279 6.41 5.36 13.32
CA LYS A 279 6.98 6.50 14.05
C LYS A 279 8.15 7.18 13.35
N THR A 280 8.82 6.48 12.44
CA THR A 280 9.98 7.01 11.72
C THR A 280 9.58 7.88 10.54
N LEU A 281 8.33 7.80 10.09
CA LEU A 281 7.79 8.71 9.09
C LEU A 281 7.62 10.10 9.71
N THR A 282 8.31 11.08 9.12
CA THR A 282 8.16 12.49 9.47
C THR A 282 6.84 13.04 8.91
N ILE A 283 5.73 12.61 9.53
CA ILE A 283 4.40 13.11 9.22
C ILE A 283 4.32 14.58 9.66
N LEU A 284 3.72 15.42 8.81
CA LEU A 284 3.44 16.81 9.12
C LEU A 284 1.97 16.97 9.54
N PRO A 285 1.61 18.06 10.25
CA PRO A 285 0.21 18.33 10.57
C PRO A 285 -0.72 18.29 9.34
N ILE A 286 -0.25 18.78 8.20
CA ILE A 286 -1.03 18.74 6.94
C ILE A 286 -1.29 17.30 6.45
N HIS A 287 -0.36 16.36 6.63
CA HIS A 287 -0.60 14.95 6.27
C HIS A 287 -1.64 14.33 7.20
N VAL A 288 -1.59 14.64 8.49
CA VAL A 288 -2.62 14.21 9.44
C VAL A 288 -3.99 14.76 9.03
N SER A 289 -4.07 16.03 8.61
CA SER A 289 -5.30 16.60 8.05
C SER A 289 -5.82 15.82 6.83
N LEU A 290 -4.92 15.42 5.92
CA LEU A 290 -5.29 14.63 4.74
C LEU A 290 -5.80 13.24 5.13
N ILE A 291 -5.14 12.57 6.08
CA ILE A 291 -5.55 11.25 6.58
C ILE A 291 -6.93 11.34 7.23
N LEU A 292 -7.14 12.34 8.09
CA LEU A 292 -8.45 12.56 8.75
C LEU A 292 -9.53 12.98 7.75
N SER A 293 -9.18 13.72 6.69
CA SER A 293 -10.09 14.04 5.59
C SER A 293 -10.55 12.75 4.87
N CYS A 294 -9.66 11.80 4.64
CA CYS A 294 -10.02 10.49 4.10
C CYS A 294 -10.97 9.72 5.04
N VAL A 295 -10.70 9.71 6.35
CA VAL A 295 -11.60 9.12 7.36
C VAL A 295 -12.97 9.81 7.37
N LEU A 296 -13.02 11.13 7.16
CA LEU A 296 -14.28 11.87 7.05
C LEU A 296 -15.07 11.51 5.79
N GLN A 297 -14.41 11.19 4.67
CA GLN A 297 -15.10 10.69 3.46
C GLN A 297 -15.81 9.35 3.70
N VAL A 298 -15.18 8.46 4.50
CA VAL A 298 -15.83 7.22 4.96
C VAL A 298 -17.06 7.50 5.81
N SER A 299 -16.97 8.58 6.59
CA SER A 299 -17.98 9.01 7.55
C SER A 299 -19.11 9.86 6.92
N HIS A 300 -18.98 10.22 5.63
CA HIS A 300 -19.84 11.20 4.99
C HIS A 300 -21.28 10.66 4.80
N PRO A 301 -22.33 11.50 4.90
CA PRO A 301 -23.70 11.03 4.72
C PRO A 301 -23.99 10.32 3.40
N THR A 302 -23.35 10.73 2.30
CA THR A 302 -23.48 10.06 1.00
C THR A 302 -22.85 8.66 0.96
N ALA A 303 -22.22 8.18 2.03
CA ALA A 303 -21.72 6.81 2.11
C ALA A 303 -22.87 5.79 2.08
N THR A 304 -24.03 6.09 2.69
CA THR A 304 -25.20 5.18 2.68
C THR A 304 -25.77 4.92 1.29
N ASP A 305 -25.63 5.89 0.39
CA ASP A 305 -26.13 5.76 -0.98
C ASP A 305 -25.24 4.86 -1.84
N ARG A 306 -23.99 4.64 -1.41
CA ARG A 306 -22.96 3.93 -2.18
C ARG A 306 -22.60 2.57 -1.61
N LEU A 307 -22.75 2.41 -0.31
CA LEU A 307 -22.30 1.24 0.44
C LEU A 307 -23.45 0.72 1.30
N THR A 308 -23.62 -0.59 1.26
CA THR A 308 -24.53 -1.33 2.14
C THR A 308 -23.66 -2.19 3.04
N LEU A 309 -23.75 -1.98 4.36
CA LEU A 309 -22.98 -2.71 5.36
C LEU A 309 -23.90 -3.69 6.07
N ASP A 310 -23.40 -4.89 6.33
CA ASP A 310 -23.93 -5.72 7.41
C ASP A 310 -23.32 -5.33 8.78
N ALA A 311 -23.74 -6.00 9.85
CA ALA A 311 -23.26 -5.70 11.19
C ALA A 311 -21.75 -5.95 11.38
N ASP A 312 -21.22 -7.01 10.79
CA ASP A 312 -19.81 -7.38 10.91
C ASP A 312 -18.92 -6.41 10.13
N GLN A 313 -19.37 -6.01 8.94
CA GLN A 313 -18.74 -5.00 8.11
C GLN A 313 -18.73 -3.62 8.78
N ALA A 314 -19.86 -3.20 9.37
CA ALA A 314 -19.92 -1.97 10.15
C ALA A 314 -18.95 -1.99 11.34
N HIS A 315 -18.85 -3.12 12.03
CA HIS A 315 -17.87 -3.31 13.10
C HIS A 315 -16.43 -3.16 12.58
N ALA A 316 -16.07 -3.86 11.51
CA ALA A 316 -14.75 -3.80 10.90
C ALA A 316 -14.36 -2.38 10.46
N VAL A 317 -15.30 -1.62 9.88
CA VAL A 317 -15.07 -0.23 9.47
C VAL A 317 -14.79 0.66 10.69
N VAL A 318 -15.58 0.56 11.75
CA VAL A 318 -15.36 1.35 12.98
C VAL A 318 -14.04 1.00 13.63
N GLU A 319 -13.71 -0.29 13.72
CA GLU A 319 -12.44 -0.74 14.29
C GLU A 319 -11.26 -0.21 13.47
N ALA A 320 -11.32 -0.28 12.14
CA ALA A 320 -10.30 0.25 11.26
C ALA A 320 -10.14 1.78 11.40
N ILE A 321 -11.24 2.54 11.50
CA ILE A 321 -11.20 3.97 11.80
C ILE A 321 -10.51 4.21 13.14
N CYS A 322 -10.90 3.49 14.19
CA CYS A 322 -10.29 3.63 15.51
C CYS A 322 -8.80 3.30 15.49
N HIS A 323 -8.36 2.32 14.71
CA HIS A 323 -6.94 2.00 14.53
C HIS A 323 -6.16 3.13 13.85
N VAL A 324 -6.73 3.81 12.85
CA VAL A 324 -6.11 4.99 12.24
C VAL A 324 -5.94 6.08 13.31
N LEU A 325 -7.02 6.41 14.03
CA LEU A 325 -7.01 7.44 15.07
C LEU A 325 -6.03 7.12 16.21
N GLN A 326 -6.00 5.88 16.69
CA GLN A 326 -5.05 5.43 17.71
C GLN A 326 -3.60 5.52 17.22
N SER A 327 -3.33 5.08 15.99
CA SER A 327 -1.97 5.13 15.42
C SER A 327 -1.48 6.58 15.32
N LEU A 328 -2.33 7.50 14.88
CA LEU A 328 -2.03 8.93 14.86
C LEU A 328 -1.73 9.48 16.25
N LEU A 329 -2.53 9.16 17.27
CA LEU A 329 -2.30 9.64 18.64
C LEU A 329 -1.07 9.02 19.30
N LEU A 330 -0.76 7.76 19.01
CA LEU A 330 0.37 7.04 19.60
C LEU A 330 1.71 7.45 19.00
N ASN A 331 1.73 7.71 17.69
CA ASN A 331 2.96 7.88 16.93
C ASN A 331 3.20 9.34 16.50
N HIS A 332 2.13 10.12 16.33
CA HIS A 332 2.16 11.46 15.73
C HIS A 332 1.33 12.47 16.55
N ARG A 333 1.30 12.32 17.89
CA ARG A 333 0.49 13.15 18.79
C ARG A 333 0.73 14.64 18.60
N LYS A 334 1.99 15.06 18.47
CA LYS A 334 2.35 16.47 18.34
C LYS A 334 1.76 17.07 17.06
N GLU A 335 1.79 16.31 15.98
CA GLU A 335 1.28 16.69 14.67
C GLU A 335 -0.24 16.75 14.68
N VAL A 336 -0.91 15.80 15.35
CA VAL A 336 -2.37 15.82 15.57
C VAL A 336 -2.78 17.07 16.35
N VAL A 337 -2.10 17.35 17.46
CA VAL A 337 -2.47 18.43 18.39
C VAL A 337 -2.15 19.82 17.84
N SER A 338 -1.11 19.95 17.01
CA SER A 338 -0.66 21.25 16.47
C SER A 338 -1.52 21.80 15.33
N GLY A 339 -2.49 21.04 14.81
CA GLY A 339 -3.37 21.53 13.75
C GLY A 339 -4.72 20.82 13.65
N PRO A 340 -4.75 19.56 13.20
CA PRO A 340 -5.99 18.87 12.82
C PRO A 340 -6.77 18.22 13.98
N LEU A 341 -6.49 18.62 15.22
CA LEU A 341 -7.19 18.09 16.39
C LEU A 341 -8.71 18.30 16.27
N SER A 342 -9.16 19.48 15.83
CA SER A 342 -10.59 19.75 15.65
C SER A 342 -11.27 18.79 14.67
N THR A 343 -10.59 18.43 13.58
CA THR A 343 -11.05 17.42 12.63
C THR A 343 -11.18 16.04 13.29
N MET A 344 -10.19 15.66 14.11
CA MET A 344 -10.23 14.41 14.87
C MET A 344 -11.39 14.39 15.88
N ILE A 345 -11.64 15.51 16.57
CA ILE A 345 -12.80 15.66 17.46
C ILE A 345 -14.10 15.47 16.68
N GLY A 346 -14.22 16.05 15.48
CA GLY A 346 -15.39 15.86 14.62
C GLY A 346 -15.63 14.39 14.23
N VAL A 347 -14.57 13.64 13.92
CA VAL A 347 -14.67 12.19 13.66
C VAL A 347 -15.14 11.45 14.92
N LEU A 348 -14.54 11.74 16.07
CA LEU A 348 -14.90 11.10 17.35
C LEU A 348 -16.34 11.40 17.76
N GLN A 349 -16.81 12.64 17.59
CA GLN A 349 -18.20 13.01 17.80
C GLN A 349 -19.10 12.16 16.90
N SER A 350 -18.79 12.07 15.60
CA SER A 350 -19.55 11.28 14.63
C SER A 350 -19.60 9.78 15.00
N LEU A 351 -18.51 9.23 15.54
CA LEU A 351 -18.48 7.86 16.07
C LEU A 351 -19.35 7.68 17.31
N LEU A 352 -19.37 8.65 18.24
CA LEU A 352 -20.25 8.61 19.41
C LEU A 352 -21.72 8.58 19.02
N HIS A 353 -22.10 9.30 17.96
CA HIS A 353 -23.47 9.27 17.41
C HIS A 353 -23.89 7.89 16.89
N CYS A 354 -22.94 7.02 16.55
CA CYS A 354 -23.28 5.67 16.09
C CYS A 354 -23.95 4.88 17.23
N PHE A 355 -23.56 5.05 18.49
CA PHE A 355 -24.10 4.29 19.63
C PHE A 355 -25.53 4.68 20.07
N ARG A 356 -26.18 5.60 19.36
CA ARG A 356 -27.55 6.01 19.65
C ARG A 356 -28.53 4.89 19.33
N THR A 357 -29.44 4.63 20.25
CA THR A 357 -30.58 3.74 20.04
C THR A 357 -31.87 4.55 19.99
N ALA A 358 -32.70 4.32 18.97
CA ALA A 358 -34.00 4.99 18.82
C ALA A 358 -35.08 4.35 19.70
N HIS A 359 -35.75 5.17 20.50
CA HIS A 359 -36.84 4.75 21.40
C HIS A 359 -38.22 4.85 20.78
N VAL A 360 -38.39 5.80 19.87
CA VAL A 360 -39.65 6.10 19.22
C VAL A 360 -39.32 6.30 17.75
N VAL A 361 -40.04 5.61 16.87
CA VAL A 361 -39.95 5.81 15.41
C VAL A 361 -40.53 7.19 15.11
N VAL A 362 -39.71 8.22 15.24
CA VAL A 362 -40.05 9.58 14.82
C VAL A 362 -39.16 9.86 13.61
N GLU A 363 -39.78 10.12 12.46
CA GLU A 363 -39.11 10.69 11.29
C GLU A 363 -38.50 12.03 11.72
N GLN A 364 -37.20 12.05 11.97
CA GLN A 364 -36.46 13.27 12.30
C GLN A 364 -35.28 13.48 11.35
N ALA A 365 -34.88 14.74 11.27
CA ALA A 365 -33.83 15.29 10.42
C ALA A 365 -32.57 14.41 10.33
N PRO A 366 -31.86 14.43 9.18
CA PRO A 366 -30.73 13.55 8.94
C PRO A 366 -29.69 13.71 10.06
N PRO A 367 -29.30 12.61 10.73
CA PRO A 367 -28.44 12.69 11.91
C PRO A 367 -27.04 13.20 11.54
N LYS A 368 -26.38 13.89 12.48
CA LYS A 368 -24.92 14.17 12.44
C LYS A 368 -24.06 12.90 12.60
N ALA A 369 -24.67 11.72 12.54
CA ALA A 369 -24.00 10.44 12.67
C ALA A 369 -23.28 10.09 11.36
N ILE A 370 -22.39 9.10 11.43
CA ILE A 370 -21.95 8.36 10.24
C ILE A 370 -23.14 7.49 9.81
N PRO A 371 -23.94 7.87 8.79
CA PRO A 371 -25.28 7.29 8.65
C PRO A 371 -25.22 5.81 8.28
N ILE A 372 -24.11 5.37 7.66
CA ILE A 372 -23.89 3.98 7.30
C ILE A 372 -23.63 3.06 8.50
N LEU A 373 -23.12 3.62 9.60
CA LEU A 373 -22.81 2.85 10.82
C LEU A 373 -23.96 2.89 11.82
N PHE A 374 -24.87 3.86 11.70
CA PHE A 374 -25.98 4.05 12.63
C PHE A 374 -26.93 2.84 12.69
N ALA A 375 -27.18 2.18 11.55
CA ALA A 375 -28.06 1.02 11.48
C ALA A 375 -27.50 -0.22 12.22
N HIS A 376 -26.20 -0.24 12.51
CA HIS A 376 -25.49 -1.44 12.91
C HIS A 376 -24.56 -1.26 14.12
N ALA A 377 -24.66 -0.14 14.86
CA ALA A 377 -23.71 0.22 15.90
C ALA A 377 -23.55 -0.86 16.99
N PRO A 378 -22.48 -1.68 16.93
CA PRO A 378 -22.36 -2.84 17.80
C PRO A 378 -21.73 -2.47 19.13
N LEU A 379 -22.10 -3.19 20.21
CA LEU A 379 -21.44 -3.13 21.51
C LEU A 379 -19.91 -3.25 21.40
N GLN A 380 -19.43 -4.07 20.46
CA GLN A 380 -18.02 -4.35 20.21
C GLN A 380 -17.24 -3.12 19.74
N CYS A 381 -17.90 -2.10 19.20
CA CYS A 381 -17.26 -0.86 18.75
C CYS A 381 -16.98 0.14 19.87
N ALA A 382 -17.64 0.03 21.03
CA ALA A 382 -17.45 0.99 22.11
C ALA A 382 -16.04 0.94 22.70
N ALA A 383 -15.47 -0.27 22.88
CA ALA A 383 -14.13 -0.42 23.46
C ALA A 383 -13.01 0.17 22.56
N PRO A 384 -12.99 -0.04 21.23
CA PRO A 384 -12.09 0.71 20.33
C PRO A 384 -12.20 2.23 20.46
N VAL A 385 -13.42 2.77 20.50
CA VAL A 385 -13.64 4.22 20.65
C VAL A 385 -13.14 4.71 22.01
N ALA A 386 -13.48 4.01 23.09
CA ALA A 386 -13.01 4.33 24.44
C ALA A 386 -11.48 4.39 24.49
N ARG A 387 -10.79 3.42 23.88
CA ARG A 387 -9.33 3.43 23.76
C ARG A 387 -8.82 4.67 23.03
N VAL A 388 -9.47 5.14 21.96
CA VAL A 388 -9.05 6.39 21.29
C VAL A 388 -9.17 7.57 22.25
N LEU A 389 -10.27 7.67 23.00
CA LEU A 389 -10.50 8.72 23.99
C LEU A 389 -9.47 8.67 25.13
N GLU A 390 -9.11 7.48 25.60
CA GLU A 390 -8.03 7.29 26.58
C GLU A 390 -6.70 7.81 26.04
N HIS A 391 -6.30 7.40 24.83
CA HIS A 391 -5.07 7.88 24.20
C HIS A 391 -5.08 9.40 24.02
N LEU A 392 -6.23 9.99 23.71
CA LEU A 392 -6.37 11.44 23.66
C LEU A 392 -6.10 12.06 25.04
N GLY A 393 -6.66 11.49 26.12
CA GLY A 393 -6.51 11.97 27.50
C GLY A 393 -5.15 11.71 28.17
N GLN A 394 -4.33 10.79 27.66
CA GLN A 394 -3.07 10.36 28.28
C GLN A 394 -2.05 11.49 28.49
N LYS A 395 -1.57 11.64 29.73
CA LYS A 395 -0.55 12.63 30.15
C LYS A 395 0.91 12.21 29.91
N LYS A 396 1.16 10.95 29.52
CA LYS A 396 2.49 10.31 29.56
C LYS A 396 3.44 10.65 28.39
N PHE A 397 3.09 11.58 27.51
CA PHE A 397 3.91 11.89 26.33
C PHE A 397 5.01 12.92 26.65
N ALA A 398 6.22 12.75 26.12
CA ALA A 398 7.30 13.72 26.25
C ALA A 398 6.88 15.07 25.60
N GLY A 399 7.02 16.19 26.32
CA GLY A 399 6.45 17.49 25.91
C GLY A 399 4.97 17.69 26.28
N ALA A 400 4.46 16.93 27.26
CA ALA A 400 3.06 16.88 27.66
C ALA A 400 2.43 18.25 27.93
N SER A 401 3.12 19.22 28.54
CA SER A 401 2.43 20.40 29.10
C SER A 401 1.66 21.23 28.06
N GLU A 402 2.25 21.51 26.90
CA GLU A 402 1.61 22.35 25.87
C GLU A 402 0.57 21.56 25.07
N THR A 403 0.92 20.36 24.64
CA THR A 403 0.01 19.50 23.88
C THR A 403 -1.22 19.11 24.71
N GLN A 404 -1.02 18.85 26.01
CA GLN A 404 -2.11 18.54 26.93
C GLN A 404 -3.05 19.72 27.13
N HIS A 405 -2.55 20.94 27.19
CA HIS A 405 -3.39 22.13 27.30
C HIS A 405 -4.28 22.32 26.06
N ILE A 406 -3.78 22.04 24.86
CA ILE A 406 -4.57 22.09 23.64
C ILE A 406 -5.64 20.98 23.64
N VAL A 407 -5.30 19.77 24.08
CA VAL A 407 -6.28 18.68 24.23
C VAL A 407 -7.34 19.02 25.28
N ALA A 408 -6.95 19.61 26.41
CA ALA A 408 -7.87 20.03 27.48
C ALA A 408 -8.92 21.01 26.97
N LYS A 409 -8.57 21.93 26.05
CA LYS A 409 -9.53 22.82 25.40
C LYS A 409 -10.58 22.10 24.54
N HIS A 410 -10.27 20.90 24.07
CA HIS A 410 -11.14 20.14 23.16
C HIS A 410 -11.95 19.05 23.86
N ALA A 411 -11.44 18.50 24.97
CA ALA A 411 -12.10 17.44 25.73
C ALA A 411 -13.54 17.79 26.17
N PRO A 412 -13.87 19.03 26.60
CA PRO A 412 -15.23 19.44 26.91
C PRO A 412 -16.22 19.21 25.78
N PHE A 413 -15.82 19.39 24.51
CA PHE A 413 -16.73 19.22 23.38
C PHE A 413 -17.10 17.76 23.12
N LEU A 414 -16.21 16.81 23.46
CA LEU A 414 -16.52 15.39 23.42
C LEU A 414 -17.45 14.98 24.56
N LEU A 415 -17.20 15.49 25.78
CA LEU A 415 -18.07 15.26 26.93
C LEU A 415 -19.46 15.86 26.69
N MET A 416 -19.54 17.11 26.24
CA MET A 416 -20.79 17.76 25.88
C MET A 416 -21.54 16.97 24.81
N GLU A 417 -20.86 16.48 23.77
CA GLU A 417 -21.51 15.65 22.75
C GLU A 417 -22.07 14.35 23.36
N TYR A 418 -21.29 13.62 24.16
CA TYR A 418 -21.76 12.40 24.82
C TYR A 418 -23.01 12.65 25.69
N PHE A 419 -23.00 13.70 26.51
CA PHE A 419 -24.16 14.02 27.36
C PHE A 419 -25.34 14.61 26.58
N ALA A 420 -25.08 15.32 25.48
CA ALA A 420 -26.11 15.75 24.55
C ALA A 420 -26.80 14.57 23.86
N ILE A 421 -26.06 13.49 23.58
CA ILE A 421 -26.63 12.21 23.14
C ILE A 421 -27.49 11.60 24.26
N GLN A 422 -26.96 11.50 25.48
CA GLN A 422 -27.66 10.87 26.59
C GLN A 422 -28.95 11.59 27.02
N GLN A 423 -28.99 12.92 26.94
CA GLN A 423 -30.16 13.70 27.37
C GLN A 423 -31.33 13.65 26.37
N ASN A 424 -31.11 13.17 25.15
CA ASN A 424 -32.15 13.10 24.13
C ASN A 424 -33.13 11.97 24.45
N ALA A 425 -34.39 12.32 24.69
CA ALA A 425 -35.43 11.35 25.08
C ALA A 425 -35.74 10.30 24.00
N SER A 426 -35.50 10.61 22.73
CA SER A 426 -35.80 9.73 21.59
C SER A 426 -34.58 8.94 21.12
N LEU A 427 -33.36 9.48 21.31
CA LEU A 427 -32.12 8.94 20.75
C LEU A 427 -30.97 9.03 21.78
N CYS A 428 -30.90 8.07 22.68
CA CYS A 428 -29.81 7.98 23.67
C CYS A 428 -29.09 6.63 23.59
N ILE A 429 -27.95 6.48 24.27
CA ILE A 429 -27.28 5.17 24.40
C ILE A 429 -27.93 4.48 25.58
N MET A 430 -28.71 3.43 25.34
CA MET A 430 -29.45 2.74 26.40
C MET A 430 -28.69 1.61 27.05
N ASP A 431 -27.96 0.86 26.24
CA ASP A 431 -27.30 -0.36 26.70
C ASP A 431 -26.28 -0.02 27.81
N PRO A 432 -26.49 -0.53 29.04
CA PRO A 432 -25.54 -0.33 30.13
C PRO A 432 -24.14 -0.87 29.79
N ALA A 433 -24.04 -1.94 28.99
CA ALA A 433 -22.76 -2.49 28.57
C ALA A 433 -22.00 -1.52 27.65
N LEU A 434 -22.68 -0.83 26.74
CA LEU A 434 -22.09 0.23 25.91
C LEU A 434 -21.57 1.38 26.78
N LYS A 435 -22.37 1.83 27.77
CA LYS A 435 -21.95 2.89 28.70
C LYS A 435 -20.71 2.47 29.48
N ALA A 436 -20.71 1.26 30.03
CA ALA A 436 -19.58 0.71 30.76
C ALA A 436 -18.32 0.60 29.89
N ALA A 437 -18.47 0.22 28.62
CA ALA A 437 -17.35 0.12 27.68
C ALA A 437 -16.75 1.49 27.30
N LEU A 438 -17.57 2.55 27.23
CA LEU A 438 -17.10 3.92 26.95
C LEU A 438 -16.50 4.62 28.18
N LEU A 439 -16.85 4.16 29.38
CA LEU A 439 -16.54 4.82 30.65
C LEU A 439 -15.04 5.12 30.84
N PRO A 440 -14.09 4.20 30.57
CA PRO A 440 -12.66 4.47 30.74
C PRO A 440 -12.15 5.65 29.89
N GLY A 441 -12.67 5.76 28.67
CA GLY A 441 -12.37 6.88 27.76
C GLY A 441 -12.92 8.20 28.27
N LEU A 442 -14.17 8.21 28.77
CA LEU A 442 -14.79 9.42 29.33
C LEU A 442 -14.08 9.90 30.60
N TYR A 443 -13.66 8.99 31.48
CA TYR A 443 -12.85 9.32 32.66
C TYR A 443 -11.49 9.90 32.27
N SER A 444 -10.86 9.35 31.24
CA SER A 444 -9.60 9.90 30.73
C SER A 444 -9.75 11.32 30.18
N LEU A 445 -10.89 11.67 29.57
CA LEU A 445 -11.20 13.06 29.19
C LEU A 445 -11.41 13.95 30.42
N MET A 446 -12.09 13.46 31.45
CA MET A 446 -12.26 14.21 32.71
C MET A 446 -10.93 14.51 33.42
N ASP A 447 -9.96 13.59 33.33
CA ASP A 447 -8.63 13.75 33.91
C ASP A 447 -7.82 14.89 33.28
N VAL A 448 -8.19 15.32 32.06
CA VAL A 448 -7.56 16.45 31.35
C VAL A 448 -8.31 17.76 31.50
N CYS A 449 -9.62 17.71 31.78
CA CYS A 449 -10.42 18.90 32.01
C CYS A 449 -10.09 19.57 33.36
N GLY A 450 -9.74 20.85 33.32
CA GLY A 450 -9.65 21.70 34.50
C GLY A 450 -11.02 22.14 35.02
N PRO A 451 -11.07 22.89 36.14
CA PRO A 451 -12.34 23.39 36.69
C PRO A 451 -13.17 24.20 35.69
N GLY A 452 -12.56 25.17 35.00
CA GLY A 452 -13.25 26.00 34.00
C GLY A 452 -13.76 25.21 32.80
N ASP A 453 -13.05 24.16 32.39
CA ASP A 453 -13.47 23.25 31.32
C ASP A 453 -14.72 22.47 31.72
N ARG A 454 -14.83 22.07 33.00
CA ARG A 454 -16.00 21.37 33.53
C ARG A 454 -17.19 22.30 33.68
N ASP A 455 -16.95 23.56 34.03
CA ASP A 455 -17.99 24.60 34.06
C ASP A 455 -18.51 24.89 32.64
N LEU A 456 -17.64 24.83 31.63
CA LEU A 456 -18.05 24.90 30.22
C LEU A 456 -18.99 23.74 29.84
N VAL A 457 -18.64 22.49 30.21
CA VAL A 457 -19.54 21.33 29.99
C VAL A 457 -20.89 21.55 30.66
N MET A 458 -20.89 21.98 31.92
CA MET A 458 -22.11 22.29 32.66
C MET A 458 -22.95 23.37 31.97
N THR A 459 -22.32 24.41 31.42
CA THR A 459 -23.02 25.53 30.78
C THR A 459 -23.59 25.14 29.42
N GLY A 460 -22.90 24.27 28.68
CA GLY A 460 -23.31 23.83 27.33
C GLY A 460 -24.42 22.77 27.30
N LEU A 461 -24.79 22.19 28.44
CA LEU A 461 -25.82 21.15 28.53
C LEU A 461 -27.18 21.71 28.99
N GLU A 462 -28.25 21.03 28.61
CA GLU A 462 -29.60 21.32 29.12
C GLU A 462 -29.76 20.76 30.54
N ASN A 463 -30.87 21.05 31.22
CA ASN A 463 -31.09 20.62 32.61
C ASN A 463 -30.96 19.10 32.81
N ALA A 464 -31.45 18.31 31.86
CA ALA A 464 -31.31 16.86 31.88
C ALA A 464 -29.83 16.43 31.73
N GLY A 465 -29.10 16.95 30.74
CA GLY A 465 -27.68 16.67 30.57
C GLY A 465 -26.82 17.14 31.74
N LYS A 466 -27.14 18.30 32.33
CA LYS A 466 -26.49 18.83 33.55
C LYS A 466 -26.62 17.85 34.71
N LEU A 467 -27.79 17.25 34.91
CA LEU A 467 -28.01 16.26 35.97
C LEU A 467 -27.18 14.99 35.71
N LEU A 468 -27.21 14.48 34.48
CA LEU A 468 -26.42 13.31 34.08
C LEU A 468 -24.92 13.53 34.27
N TYR A 469 -24.41 14.69 33.83
CA TYR A 469 -23.00 15.04 33.99
C TYR A 469 -22.60 15.22 35.46
N LYS A 470 -23.45 15.83 36.30
CA LYS A 470 -23.19 15.93 37.75
C LYS A 470 -23.03 14.57 38.40
N ASN A 471 -23.92 13.63 38.09
CA ASN A 471 -23.85 12.27 38.63
C ASN A 471 -22.56 11.57 38.17
N PHE A 472 -22.25 11.68 36.88
CA PHE A 472 -21.01 11.16 36.30
C PHE A 472 -19.75 11.78 36.92
N HIS A 473 -19.75 13.09 37.17
CA HIS A 473 -18.62 13.78 37.83
C HIS A 473 -18.42 13.29 39.26
N THR A 474 -19.50 13.09 40.03
CA THR A 474 -19.43 12.49 41.37
C THR A 474 -18.85 11.09 41.32
N GLU A 475 -19.34 10.24 40.41
CA GLU A 475 -18.84 8.88 40.23
C GLU A 475 -17.36 8.85 39.83
N TRP A 476 -16.95 9.70 38.89
CA TRP A 476 -15.55 9.84 38.49
C TRP A 476 -14.67 10.30 39.66
N ALA A 477 -15.14 11.26 40.46
CA ALA A 477 -14.42 11.73 41.63
C ALA A 477 -14.23 10.58 42.64
N GLU A 478 -15.32 9.92 43.04
CA GLU A 478 -15.32 8.86 44.05
C GLU A 478 -14.56 7.61 43.61
N ASN A 479 -14.78 7.15 42.38
CA ASN A 479 -14.37 5.82 41.94
C ASN A 479 -13.10 5.78 41.08
N HIS A 480 -12.68 6.90 40.48
CA HIS A 480 -11.55 6.93 39.56
C HIS A 480 -10.42 7.83 40.07
N LYS A 481 -10.72 9.11 40.32
CA LYS A 481 -9.71 10.11 40.68
C LYS A 481 -8.94 9.77 41.96
N TYR A 482 -9.62 9.19 42.96
CA TYR A 482 -9.04 8.92 44.29
C TYR A 482 -8.63 7.45 44.53
N LYS A 483 -8.79 6.53 43.57
CA LYS A 483 -8.45 5.10 43.76
C LYS A 483 -6.96 4.74 43.67
N GLY A 484 -6.06 5.72 43.48
CA GLY A 484 -4.62 5.51 43.38
C GLY A 484 -3.77 6.48 44.21
N GLN A 485 -4.38 7.14 45.20
CA GLN A 485 -3.69 7.98 46.19
C GLN A 485 -3.63 7.29 47.54
#